data_AF-A0A938WJ02-F1
#
_entry.id   AF-A0A938WJ02-F1
#
_cell.length_a   1.000
_cell.length_b   1.000
_cell.length_c   1.000
_cell.angle_alpha   90.00
_cell.angle_beta   90.00
_cell.angle_gamma   90.00
#
_symmetry.space_group_name_H-M   'P 1'
#
loop_
_entity.id
_entity.type
_entity.pdbx_description
1 polymer ?
#
loop_
_entity_poly.entity_id
_entity_poly.type
_entity_poly.pdbx_seq_one_letter_code
_entity_poly.pdbx_strand_id
1 'polypeptide(L)'
;MKKTIVTFSLFAVALILASCTPSNEEKAEKLVKETLKDYLYHPDSYEPISTRIDSMFIDVTTIEPIMKISGEISDLISKIDKCNMDIESAETSMNIYAPDGYSSRFTRGEYARAKKEKEEAQSDLDKYAKKLLGEVASLKENVAKYHKGEFTGWAVSHRFRSLNGAGSLTIPGEMIFFCDKEFTNCIGYEMGKFKEFAKILEIVDEATSDEDIMDYFKDNSFLL
;
A
#
# COMPACT_ATOMS: atom_id res chain seq x y z
N MET A 1 -69.41 12.03 -30.12
CA MET A 1 -68.17 11.23 -30.16
C MET A 1 -67.20 11.76 -29.12
N LYS A 2 -67.21 11.19 -27.89
CA LYS A 2 -66.44 11.66 -26.71
C LYS A 2 -65.65 10.48 -26.10
N LYS A 3 -64.87 9.76 -26.91
CA LYS A 3 -64.08 8.61 -26.43
C LYS A 3 -62.58 8.67 -26.76
N THR A 4 -62.10 9.74 -27.39
CA THR A 4 -60.71 9.81 -27.89
C THR A 4 -59.77 10.67 -27.05
N ILE A 5 -60.25 11.32 -25.99
CA ILE A 5 -59.41 12.23 -25.15
C ILE A 5 -58.83 11.51 -23.92
N VAL A 6 -59.40 10.39 -23.49
CA VAL A 6 -58.96 9.70 -22.25
C VAL A 6 -57.74 8.78 -22.50
N THR A 7 -57.48 8.36 -23.74
CA THR A 7 -56.36 7.46 -24.05
C THR A 7 -55.01 8.18 -24.22
N PHE A 8 -54.99 9.50 -24.46
CA PHE A 8 -53.74 10.27 -24.55
C PHE A 8 -53.21 10.73 -23.18
N SER A 9 -54.08 10.73 -22.16
CA SER A 9 -53.74 11.10 -20.78
C SER A 9 -53.01 9.98 -20.01
N LEU A 10 -53.28 8.71 -20.34
CA LEU A 10 -52.58 7.58 -19.70
C LEU A 10 -51.15 7.36 -20.19
N PHE A 11 -50.81 7.80 -21.41
CA PHE A 11 -49.46 7.65 -21.96
C PHE A 11 -48.48 8.69 -21.37
N ALA A 12 -48.98 9.86 -20.96
CA ALA A 12 -48.17 10.91 -20.34
C ALA A 12 -47.75 10.60 -18.89
N VAL A 13 -48.55 9.81 -18.16
CA VAL A 13 -48.22 9.40 -16.78
C VAL A 13 -47.23 8.24 -16.73
N ALA A 14 -47.21 7.38 -17.75
CA ALA A 14 -46.22 6.30 -17.87
C ALA A 14 -44.80 6.80 -18.20
N LEU A 15 -44.68 7.97 -18.84
CA LEU A 15 -43.39 8.60 -19.17
C LEU A 15 -42.74 9.35 -17.99
N ILE A 16 -43.46 9.58 -16.89
CA ILE A 16 -42.92 10.21 -15.67
C ILE A 16 -42.30 9.16 -14.73
N LEU A 17 -42.49 7.86 -14.99
CA LEU A 17 -41.81 6.76 -14.29
C LEU A 17 -40.45 6.41 -14.93
N ALA A 18 -39.98 7.21 -15.89
CA ALA A 18 -38.67 7.05 -16.50
C ALA A 18 -37.56 7.52 -15.54
N SER A 19 -36.98 6.50 -14.89
CA SER A 19 -35.65 6.44 -14.30
C SER A 19 -35.36 7.30 -13.07
N CYS A 20 -35.72 6.81 -11.88
CA CYS A 20 -34.80 6.92 -10.75
C CYS A 20 -33.55 6.08 -11.09
N THR A 21 -32.63 6.64 -11.88
CA THR A 21 -31.27 6.10 -11.94
C THR A 21 -30.65 6.30 -10.57
N PRO A 22 -30.12 5.25 -9.92
CA PRO A 22 -29.52 5.41 -8.61
C PRO A 22 -28.39 6.43 -8.67
N SER A 23 -28.25 7.24 -7.61
CA SER A 23 -27.15 8.20 -7.53
C SER A 23 -25.80 7.47 -7.52
N ASN A 24 -24.70 8.19 -7.76
CA ASN A 24 -23.38 7.56 -7.67
C ASN A 24 -23.11 7.05 -6.25
N GLU A 25 -23.58 7.76 -5.22
CA GLU A 25 -23.55 7.35 -3.81
C GLU A 25 -24.31 6.05 -3.57
N GLU A 26 -25.52 5.94 -4.11
CA GLU A 26 -26.32 4.71 -3.99
C GLU A 26 -25.67 3.53 -4.73
N LYS A 27 -25.09 3.76 -5.92
CA LYS A 27 -24.34 2.73 -6.66
C LYS A 27 -23.11 2.28 -5.89
N ALA A 28 -22.31 3.23 -5.39
CA ALA A 28 -21.11 2.95 -4.64
C ALA A 28 -21.41 2.23 -3.33
N GLU A 29 -22.40 2.70 -2.56
CA GLU A 29 -22.76 2.08 -1.29
C GLU A 29 -23.24 0.64 -1.49
N LYS A 30 -24.03 0.39 -2.55
CA LYS A 30 -24.45 -0.97 -2.90
C LYS A 30 -23.25 -1.87 -3.22
N LEU A 31 -22.35 -1.42 -4.09
CA LEU A 31 -21.18 -2.21 -4.50
C LEU A 31 -20.18 -2.41 -3.37
N VAL A 32 -19.93 -1.38 -2.55
CA VAL A 32 -19.09 -1.45 -1.35
C VAL A 32 -19.68 -2.43 -0.35
N LYS A 33 -20.99 -2.38 -0.11
CA LYS A 33 -21.68 -3.36 0.75
C LYS A 33 -21.50 -4.79 0.22
N GLU A 34 -21.67 -5.01 -1.08
CA GLU A 34 -21.45 -6.32 -1.70
C GLU A 34 -20.00 -6.79 -1.53
N THR A 35 -19.04 -5.90 -1.75
CA THR A 35 -17.60 -6.18 -1.58
C THR A 35 -17.28 -6.53 -0.11
N LEU A 36 -17.80 -5.78 0.85
CA LEU A 36 -17.51 -5.95 2.27
C LEU A 36 -18.03 -7.27 2.85
N LYS A 37 -19.09 -7.85 2.27
CA LYS A 37 -19.66 -9.13 2.77
C LYS A 37 -18.64 -10.26 2.83
N ASP A 38 -17.67 -10.25 1.93
CA ASP A 38 -16.63 -11.28 1.86
C ASP A 38 -15.53 -11.10 2.92
N TYR A 39 -15.44 -9.90 3.52
CA TYR A 39 -14.40 -9.55 4.50
C TYR A 39 -14.90 -9.50 5.95
N LEU A 40 -16.19 -9.30 6.17
CA LEU A 40 -16.75 -9.16 7.52
C LEU A 40 -17.07 -10.51 8.15
N TYR A 41 -16.71 -10.67 9.43
CA TYR A 41 -17.05 -11.85 10.22
C TYR A 41 -18.57 -12.07 10.34
N HIS A 42 -19.34 -10.98 10.42
CA HIS A 42 -20.80 -11.00 10.56
C HIS A 42 -21.44 -10.03 9.55
N PRO A 43 -21.54 -10.40 8.27
CA PRO A 43 -22.01 -9.51 7.21
C PRO A 43 -23.41 -8.94 7.44
N ASP A 44 -24.29 -9.70 8.11
CA ASP A 44 -25.66 -9.26 8.43
C ASP A 44 -25.72 -8.13 9.47
N SER A 45 -24.65 -7.95 10.23
CA SER A 45 -24.53 -6.86 11.21
C SER A 45 -23.93 -5.58 10.63
N TYR A 46 -23.61 -5.58 9.33
CA TYR A 46 -23.10 -4.42 8.62
C TYR A 46 -24.14 -3.30 8.60
N GLU A 47 -23.72 -2.11 9.04
CA GLU A 47 -24.49 -0.89 8.90
C GLU A 47 -23.60 0.25 8.38
N PRO A 48 -23.97 0.89 7.25
CA PRO A 48 -23.24 2.04 6.74
C PRO A 48 -23.41 3.23 7.70
N ILE A 49 -22.34 3.95 7.96
CA ILE A 49 -22.33 5.19 8.75
C ILE A 49 -22.24 6.39 7.81
N SER A 50 -21.34 6.34 6.84
CA SER A 50 -21.20 7.39 5.83
C SER A 50 -20.49 6.90 4.58
N THR A 51 -20.97 7.31 3.41
CA THR A 51 -20.33 7.09 2.11
C THR A 51 -20.06 8.46 1.48
N ARG A 52 -18.83 8.71 1.06
CA ARG A 52 -18.43 9.91 0.31
C ARG A 52 -17.73 9.49 -0.97
N ILE A 53 -18.00 10.21 -2.05
CA ILE A 53 -17.45 9.93 -3.37
C ILE A 53 -16.72 11.16 -3.88
N ASP A 54 -15.53 10.92 -4.40
CA ASP A 54 -14.72 11.88 -5.12
C ASP A 54 -14.32 11.33 -6.49
N SER A 55 -14.05 12.25 -7.42
CA SER A 55 -13.54 11.88 -8.74
C SER A 55 -12.09 11.41 -8.64
N MET A 56 -11.79 10.30 -9.32
CA MET A 56 -10.47 9.69 -9.32
C MET A 56 -9.73 9.98 -10.62
N PHE A 57 -8.43 10.28 -10.52
CA PHE A 57 -7.54 10.58 -11.64
C PHE A 57 -6.23 9.77 -11.59
N ILE A 58 -6.26 8.63 -10.91
CA ILE A 58 -5.09 7.78 -10.66
C ILE A 58 -5.16 6.48 -11.46
N ASP A 59 -4.01 5.84 -11.65
CA ASP A 59 -3.92 4.44 -12.08
C ASP A 59 -3.95 3.52 -10.86
N VAL A 60 -5.10 2.94 -10.57
CA VAL A 60 -5.27 1.99 -9.44
C VAL A 60 -4.35 0.77 -9.60
N THR A 61 -3.95 0.43 -10.82
CA THR A 61 -3.09 -0.74 -11.08
C THR A 61 -1.65 -0.56 -10.59
N THR A 62 -1.22 0.66 -10.27
CA THR A 62 0.12 0.93 -9.73
C THR A 62 0.18 0.85 -8.20
N ILE A 63 -0.96 0.85 -7.50
CA ILE A 63 -0.99 0.81 -6.02
C ILE A 63 -0.26 -0.44 -5.50
N GLU A 64 -0.65 -1.63 -5.96
CA GLU A 64 -0.05 -2.89 -5.50
C GLU A 64 1.45 -3.00 -5.86
N PRO A 65 1.91 -2.68 -7.09
CA PRO A 65 3.33 -2.57 -7.41
C PRO A 65 4.11 -1.62 -6.49
N ILE A 66 3.59 -0.42 -6.22
CA ILE A 66 4.23 0.55 -5.33
C ILE A 66 4.34 0.01 -3.91
N MET A 67 3.27 -0.56 -3.36
CA MET A 67 3.30 -1.18 -2.02
C MET A 67 4.32 -2.32 -1.94
N LYS A 68 4.40 -3.16 -2.97
CA LYS A 68 5.36 -4.26 -3.03
C LYS A 68 6.80 -3.75 -3.08
N ILE A 69 7.12 -2.82 -3.99
CA ILE A 69 8.46 -2.22 -4.10
C ILE A 69 8.86 -1.56 -2.78
N SER A 70 7.92 -0.86 -2.14
CA SER A 70 8.14 -0.21 -0.83
C SER A 70 8.53 -1.23 0.25
N GLY A 71 7.84 -2.38 0.31
CA GLY A 71 8.23 -3.48 1.20
C GLY A 71 9.60 -4.07 0.87
N GLU A 72 9.94 -4.22 -0.42
CA GLU A 72 11.27 -4.69 -0.84
C GLU A 72 12.39 -3.70 -0.45
N ILE A 73 12.14 -2.40 -0.52
CA ILE A 73 13.06 -1.35 -0.06
C ILE A 73 13.32 -1.48 1.45
N SER A 74 12.27 -1.59 2.27
CA SER A 74 12.40 -1.78 3.73
C SER A 74 13.21 -3.02 4.10
N ASP A 75 12.97 -4.15 3.42
CA ASP A 75 13.72 -5.40 3.62
C ASP A 75 15.19 -5.26 3.22
N LEU A 76 15.48 -4.57 2.12
CA LEU A 76 16.85 -4.32 1.67
C LEU A 76 17.61 -3.40 2.63
N ILE A 77 16.98 -2.36 3.16
CA ILE A 77 17.60 -1.48 4.17
C ILE A 77 17.92 -2.28 5.43
N SER A 78 16.99 -3.12 5.91
CA SER A 78 17.22 -3.98 7.07
C SER A 78 18.40 -4.96 6.86
N LYS A 79 18.56 -5.49 5.64
CA LYS A 79 19.69 -6.35 5.27
C LYS A 79 21.00 -5.58 5.21
N ILE A 80 21.00 -4.36 4.68
CA ILE A 80 22.16 -3.47 4.65
C ILE A 80 22.63 -3.14 6.07
N ASP A 81 21.71 -2.77 6.95
CA ASP A 81 22.04 -2.48 8.36
C ASP A 81 22.63 -3.71 9.05
N LYS A 82 22.11 -4.91 8.77
CA LYS A 82 22.70 -6.16 9.25
C LYS A 82 24.11 -6.37 8.73
N CYS A 83 24.37 -6.19 7.43
CA CYS A 83 25.71 -6.30 6.86
C CYS A 83 26.68 -5.33 7.53
N ASN A 84 26.26 -4.09 7.80
CA ASN A 84 27.10 -3.11 8.51
C ASN A 84 27.46 -3.60 9.92
N MET A 85 26.48 -4.11 10.69
CA MET A 85 26.76 -4.70 12.01
C MET A 85 27.70 -5.91 11.95
N ASP A 86 27.54 -6.78 10.94
CA ASP A 86 28.40 -7.95 10.74
C ASP A 86 29.85 -7.52 10.38
N ILE A 87 30.01 -6.48 9.56
CA ILE A 87 31.32 -5.88 9.24
C ILE A 87 31.98 -5.32 10.49
N GLU A 88 31.29 -4.50 11.29
CA GLU A 88 31.83 -3.91 12.53
C GLU A 88 32.23 -4.98 13.56
N SER A 89 31.41 -6.02 13.69
CA SER A 89 31.68 -7.18 14.55
C SER A 89 32.93 -7.95 14.10
N ALA A 90 33.06 -8.19 12.79
CA ALA A 90 34.22 -8.84 12.21
C ALA A 90 35.49 -7.99 12.36
N GLU A 91 35.41 -6.67 12.16
CA GLU A 91 36.53 -5.75 12.41
C GLU A 91 36.99 -5.77 13.86
N THR A 92 36.04 -5.76 14.81
CA THR A 92 36.32 -5.89 16.23
C THR A 92 37.05 -7.20 16.54
N SER A 93 36.57 -8.31 15.96
CA SER A 93 37.20 -9.62 16.11
C SER A 93 38.62 -9.66 15.51
N MET A 94 38.81 -9.07 14.32
CA MET A 94 40.13 -8.93 13.70
C MET A 94 41.09 -8.13 14.59
N ASN A 95 40.61 -7.08 15.26
CA ASN A 95 41.43 -6.28 16.18
C ASN A 95 41.81 -7.07 17.45
N ILE A 96 40.88 -7.84 18.03
CA ILE A 96 41.15 -8.69 19.20
C ILE A 96 42.18 -9.77 18.88
N TYR A 97 42.04 -10.42 17.72
CA TYR A 97 42.91 -11.52 17.30
C TYR A 97 44.06 -11.08 16.40
N ALA A 98 44.37 -9.78 16.37
CA ALA A 98 45.44 -9.24 15.54
C ALA A 98 46.76 -9.98 15.82
N PRO A 99 47.35 -10.66 14.81
CA PRO A 99 48.50 -11.51 15.06
C PRO A 99 49.78 -10.69 15.24
N ASP A 100 50.58 -11.09 16.22
CA ASP A 100 51.93 -10.63 16.50
C ASP A 100 52.97 -11.77 16.35
N GLY A 101 54.22 -11.48 16.71
CA GLY A 101 55.34 -12.44 16.62
C GLY A 101 55.16 -13.71 17.46
N TYR A 102 54.31 -13.71 18.49
CA TYR A 102 54.09 -14.82 19.41
C TYR A 102 52.70 -15.45 19.28
N SER A 103 51.92 -15.03 18.30
CA SER A 103 50.52 -15.43 18.16
C SER A 103 50.33 -16.92 17.89
N SER A 104 49.41 -17.52 18.64
CA SER A 104 49.05 -18.93 18.55
C SER A 104 48.37 -19.29 17.22
N ARG A 105 48.32 -20.58 16.89
CA ARG A 105 47.51 -21.07 15.75
C ARG A 105 46.03 -20.70 15.90
N PHE A 106 45.51 -20.69 17.13
CA PHE A 106 44.14 -20.30 17.42
C PHE A 106 43.92 -18.82 17.05
N THR A 107 44.74 -17.91 17.59
CA THR A 107 44.69 -16.46 17.29
C THR A 107 44.70 -16.19 15.78
N ARG A 108 45.63 -16.83 15.05
CA ARG A 108 45.72 -16.68 13.60
C ARG A 108 44.50 -17.22 12.86
N GLY A 109 43.91 -18.31 13.36
CA GLY A 109 42.69 -18.91 12.80
C GLY A 109 41.46 -18.04 13.01
N GLU A 110 41.28 -17.47 14.21
CA GLU A 110 40.19 -16.55 14.51
C GLU A 110 40.29 -15.26 13.70
N TYR A 111 41.51 -14.69 13.57
CA TYR A 111 41.74 -13.56 12.69
C TYR A 111 41.36 -13.86 11.23
N ALA A 112 41.78 -15.03 10.71
CA ALA A 112 41.46 -15.43 9.34
C ALA A 112 39.96 -15.65 9.12
N ARG A 113 39.25 -16.19 10.13
CA ARG A 113 37.79 -16.34 10.08
C ARG A 113 37.10 -14.98 10.04
N ALA A 114 37.45 -14.09 10.98
CA ALA A 114 36.87 -12.75 11.04
C ALA A 114 37.14 -11.94 9.75
N LYS A 115 38.34 -12.07 9.17
CA LYS A 115 38.66 -11.47 7.87
C LYS A 115 37.73 -12.00 6.76
N LYS A 116 37.50 -13.30 6.72
CA LYS A 116 36.60 -13.92 5.74
C LYS A 116 35.14 -13.47 5.94
N GLU A 117 34.66 -13.45 7.18
CA GLU A 117 33.31 -12.96 7.53
C GLU A 117 33.11 -11.52 7.08
N LYS A 118 34.11 -10.65 7.29
CA LYS A 118 34.10 -9.27 6.79
C LYS A 118 34.00 -9.20 5.27
N GLU A 119 34.81 -9.99 4.55
CA GLU A 119 34.80 -10.03 3.08
C GLU A 119 33.44 -10.51 2.53
N GLU A 120 32.83 -11.53 3.16
CA GLU A 120 31.49 -12.01 2.80
C GLU A 120 30.42 -10.95 3.06
N ALA A 121 30.43 -10.32 4.24
CA ALA A 121 29.47 -9.27 4.59
C ALA A 121 29.59 -8.03 3.69
N GLN A 122 30.81 -7.64 3.30
CA GLN A 122 31.02 -6.54 2.34
C GLN A 122 30.47 -6.88 0.95
N SER A 123 30.66 -8.12 0.48
CA SER A 123 30.10 -8.55 -0.80
C SER A 123 28.57 -8.52 -0.81
N ASP A 124 27.94 -8.91 0.30
CA ASP A 124 26.48 -8.84 0.44
C ASP A 124 25.99 -7.40 0.56
N LEU A 125 26.73 -6.53 1.28
CA LEU A 125 26.44 -5.10 1.36
C LEU A 125 26.40 -4.47 -0.04
N ASP A 126 27.45 -4.66 -0.85
CA ASP A 126 27.53 -4.11 -2.20
C ASP A 126 26.37 -4.61 -3.09
N LYS A 127 26.01 -5.88 -2.95
CA LYS A 127 24.89 -6.51 -3.67
C LYS A 127 23.54 -5.90 -3.26
N TYR A 128 23.27 -5.75 -1.97
CA TYR A 128 22.01 -5.21 -1.49
C TYR A 128 21.89 -3.71 -1.77
N ALA A 129 22.97 -2.94 -1.60
CA ALA A 129 23.01 -1.53 -1.96
C ALA A 129 22.69 -1.30 -3.44
N LYS A 130 23.27 -2.12 -4.33
CA LYS A 130 22.95 -2.06 -5.77
C LYS A 130 21.48 -2.40 -6.06
N LYS A 131 20.92 -3.42 -5.38
CA LYS A 131 19.50 -3.76 -5.56
C LYS A 131 18.60 -2.63 -5.05
N LEU A 132 18.91 -2.04 -3.90
CA LEU A 132 18.16 -0.94 -3.30
C LEU A 132 18.03 0.25 -4.27
N LEU A 133 19.12 0.68 -4.88
CA LEU A 133 19.08 1.76 -5.89
C LEU A 133 18.17 1.42 -7.08
N GLY A 134 18.13 0.15 -7.50
CA GLY A 134 17.23 -0.32 -8.55
C GLY A 134 15.75 -0.28 -8.14
N GLU A 135 15.44 -0.66 -6.90
CA GLU A 135 14.07 -0.60 -6.36
C GLU A 135 13.61 0.84 -6.15
N VAL A 136 14.48 1.74 -5.67
CA VAL A 136 14.17 3.18 -5.54
C VAL A 136 13.88 3.80 -6.91
N ALA A 137 14.65 3.45 -7.95
CA ALA A 137 14.36 3.89 -9.32
C ALA A 137 13.00 3.36 -9.81
N SER A 138 12.69 2.09 -9.52
CA SER A 138 11.43 1.46 -9.90
C SER A 138 10.23 2.07 -9.15
N LEU A 139 10.42 2.43 -7.88
CA LEU A 139 9.41 3.13 -7.08
C LEU A 139 9.03 4.46 -7.73
N LYS A 140 10.04 5.31 -8.02
CA LYS A 140 9.84 6.60 -8.70
C LYS A 140 9.11 6.44 -10.03
N GLU A 141 9.47 5.45 -10.83
CA GLU A 141 8.80 5.18 -12.11
C GLU A 141 7.32 4.83 -11.92
N ASN A 142 6.97 4.02 -10.92
CA ASN A 142 5.58 3.65 -10.66
C ASN A 142 4.78 4.80 -10.05
N VAL A 143 5.38 5.61 -9.18
CA VAL A 143 4.75 6.83 -8.64
C VAL A 143 4.49 7.84 -9.75
N ALA A 144 5.43 8.04 -10.67
CA ALA A 144 5.21 8.92 -11.83
C ALA A 144 4.03 8.49 -12.72
N LYS A 145 3.73 7.18 -12.76
CA LYS A 145 2.57 6.62 -13.49
C LYS A 145 1.26 6.63 -12.68
N TYR A 146 1.35 6.86 -11.37
CA TYR A 146 0.19 6.83 -10.48
C TYR A 146 -0.84 7.90 -10.85
N HIS A 147 -0.40 9.08 -11.27
CA HIS A 147 -1.31 10.14 -11.74
C HIS A 147 -1.54 10.05 -13.26
N LYS A 148 -2.79 9.84 -13.70
CA LYS A 148 -3.16 9.79 -15.13
C LYS A 148 -3.56 11.12 -15.73
N GLY A 149 -3.92 12.11 -14.91
CA GLY A 149 -4.39 13.42 -15.37
C GLY A 149 -5.74 13.42 -16.10
N GLU A 150 -6.37 12.25 -16.27
CA GLU A 150 -7.72 12.08 -16.81
C GLU A 150 -8.61 11.36 -15.79
N PHE A 151 -9.93 11.53 -15.92
CA PHE A 151 -10.89 10.85 -15.05
C PHE A 151 -10.81 9.33 -15.27
N THR A 152 -10.51 8.57 -14.22
CA THR A 152 -10.36 7.11 -14.24
C THR A 152 -11.47 6.38 -13.50
N GLY A 153 -12.24 7.06 -12.64
CA GLY A 153 -13.36 6.47 -11.90
C GLY A 153 -13.63 7.22 -10.60
N TRP A 154 -13.93 6.49 -9.53
CA TRP A 154 -14.40 7.07 -8.28
C TRP A 154 -13.59 6.58 -7.08
N ALA A 155 -13.18 7.52 -6.23
CA ALA A 155 -12.64 7.22 -4.92
C ALA A 155 -13.79 7.30 -3.90
N VAL A 156 -14.05 6.22 -3.18
CA VAL A 156 -15.18 6.09 -2.25
C VAL A 156 -14.64 5.92 -0.85
N SER A 157 -14.74 6.95 -0.02
CA SER A 157 -14.47 6.85 1.41
C SER A 157 -15.72 6.34 2.11
N HIS A 158 -15.59 5.20 2.79
CA HIS A 158 -16.72 4.53 3.40
C HIS A 158 -16.43 4.17 4.86
N ARG A 159 -17.38 4.57 5.74
CA ARG A 159 -17.38 4.23 7.16
C ARG A 159 -18.59 3.37 7.46
N PHE A 160 -18.37 2.32 8.24
CA PHE A 160 -19.41 1.36 8.62
C PHE A 160 -19.17 0.85 10.04
N ARG A 161 -20.16 0.16 10.60
CA ARG A 161 -20.00 -0.68 11.78
C ARG A 161 -20.41 -2.10 11.48
N SER A 162 -19.74 -3.06 12.10
CA SER A 162 -20.08 -4.49 12.06
C SER A 162 -19.67 -5.13 13.38
N LEU A 163 -20.33 -6.21 13.77
CA LEU A 163 -19.88 -7.04 14.88
C LEU A 163 -18.49 -7.61 14.59
N ASN A 164 -17.66 -7.68 15.63
CA ASN A 164 -16.35 -8.32 15.61
C ASN A 164 -16.46 -9.86 15.49
N GLY A 165 -15.34 -10.57 15.32
CA GLY A 165 -15.36 -12.04 15.22
C GLY A 165 -16.07 -12.77 16.37
N ALA A 166 -16.11 -12.17 17.57
CA ALA A 166 -16.81 -12.71 18.73
C ALA A 166 -18.33 -12.41 18.76
N GLY A 167 -18.86 -11.66 17.80
CA GLY A 167 -20.29 -11.34 17.70
C GLY A 167 -20.81 -10.37 18.78
N SER A 168 -19.94 -9.65 19.47
CA SER A 168 -20.30 -8.94 20.71
C SER A 168 -20.07 -7.43 20.68
N LEU A 169 -19.03 -6.96 20.01
CA LEU A 169 -18.68 -5.54 19.93
C LEU A 169 -18.80 -5.06 18.48
N THR A 170 -19.43 -3.90 18.28
CA THR A 170 -19.41 -3.21 16.99
C THR A 170 -18.10 -2.45 16.83
N ILE A 171 -17.34 -2.77 15.78
CA ILE A 171 -16.10 -2.08 15.45
C ILE A 171 -16.38 -1.12 14.29
N PRO A 172 -16.07 0.18 14.43
CA PRO A 172 -16.11 1.09 13.29
C PRO A 172 -15.00 0.72 12.30
N GLY A 173 -15.38 0.40 11.07
CA GLY A 173 -14.47 0.26 9.95
C GLY A 173 -14.39 1.55 9.14
N GLU A 174 -13.20 1.89 8.67
CA GLU A 174 -12.97 2.98 7.73
C GLU A 174 -12.12 2.47 6.57
N MET A 175 -12.66 2.55 5.37
CA MET A 175 -12.04 2.03 4.15
C MET A 175 -12.16 3.04 3.02
N ILE A 176 -11.22 2.97 2.10
CA ILE A 176 -11.28 3.65 0.81
C ILE A 176 -11.41 2.61 -0.28
N PHE A 177 -12.31 2.85 -1.24
CA PHE A 177 -12.49 2.00 -2.40
C PHE A 177 -12.20 2.80 -3.68
N PHE A 178 -11.53 2.16 -4.63
CA PHE A 178 -11.30 2.71 -5.96
C PHE A 178 -12.16 1.94 -6.95
N CYS A 179 -13.20 2.61 -7.45
CA CYS A 179 -14.18 2.04 -8.35
C CYS A 179 -13.96 2.53 -9.78
N ASP A 180 -14.22 1.69 -10.76
CA ASP A 180 -14.24 2.12 -12.16
C ASP A 180 -15.38 3.12 -12.43
N LYS A 181 -15.37 3.74 -13.62
CA LYS A 181 -16.32 4.80 -14.03
C LYS A 181 -17.78 4.39 -13.89
N GLU A 182 -18.07 3.11 -14.10
CA GLU A 182 -19.42 2.56 -14.18
C GLU A 182 -19.86 1.87 -12.89
N PHE A 183 -19.02 1.86 -11.85
CA PHE A 183 -19.20 1.07 -10.62
C PHE A 183 -19.46 -0.41 -10.93
N THR A 184 -18.62 -1.01 -11.80
CA THR A 184 -18.67 -2.47 -12.02
C THR A 184 -17.71 -3.22 -11.11
N ASN A 185 -16.55 -2.65 -10.84
CA ASN A 185 -15.54 -3.20 -9.94
C ASN A 185 -15.02 -2.12 -9.00
N CYS A 186 -14.71 -2.51 -7.77
CA CYS A 186 -14.01 -1.69 -6.80
C CYS A 186 -12.89 -2.49 -6.14
N ILE A 187 -11.78 -1.83 -5.82
CA ILE A 187 -10.71 -2.38 -4.99
C ILE A 187 -10.67 -1.58 -3.70
N GLY A 188 -10.75 -2.27 -2.56
CA GLY A 188 -10.84 -1.66 -1.23
C GLY A 188 -9.57 -1.79 -0.41
N TYR A 189 -9.23 -0.73 0.31
CA TYR A 189 -8.12 -0.69 1.27
C TYR A 189 -8.60 -0.15 2.61
N GLU A 190 -8.03 -0.68 3.69
CA GLU A 190 -8.17 -0.06 5.01
C GLU A 190 -7.58 1.35 4.98
N MET A 191 -8.30 2.32 5.55
CA MET A 191 -7.89 3.72 5.50
C MET A 191 -6.53 3.97 6.16
N GLY A 192 -6.17 3.20 7.20
CA GLY A 192 -4.85 3.27 7.82
C GLY A 192 -3.73 2.92 6.84
N LYS A 193 -3.83 1.76 6.19
CA LYS A 193 -2.88 1.30 5.18
C LYS A 193 -2.80 2.23 3.98
N PHE A 194 -3.93 2.78 3.55
CA PHE A 194 -3.94 3.74 2.46
C PHE A 194 -3.25 5.06 2.85
N LYS A 195 -3.37 5.51 4.10
CA LYS A 195 -2.63 6.69 4.59
C LYS A 195 -1.12 6.46 4.60
N GLU A 196 -0.67 5.26 4.96
CA GLU A 196 0.76 4.89 4.86
C GLU A 196 1.22 4.91 3.40
N PHE A 197 0.44 4.31 2.50
CA PHE A 197 0.70 4.39 1.05
C PHE A 197 0.75 5.83 0.54
N ALA A 198 -0.20 6.69 0.94
CA ALA A 198 -0.25 8.08 0.51
C ALA A 198 0.99 8.88 0.96
N LYS A 199 1.54 8.58 2.15
CA LYS A 199 2.81 9.18 2.59
C LYS A 199 3.98 8.78 1.71
N ILE A 200 4.02 7.55 1.21
CA ILE A 200 5.08 7.10 0.29
C ILE A 200 5.01 7.93 -1.00
N LEU A 201 3.82 8.19 -1.53
CA LEU A 201 3.65 9.06 -2.70
C LEU A 201 4.18 10.47 -2.43
N GLU A 202 3.77 11.07 -1.31
CA GLU A 202 4.20 12.41 -0.90
C GLU A 202 5.72 12.51 -0.78
N ILE A 203 6.37 11.56 -0.11
CA ILE A 203 7.83 11.52 0.03
C ILE A 203 8.53 11.41 -1.32
N VAL A 204 8.01 10.57 -2.22
CA VAL A 204 8.62 10.41 -3.55
C VAL A 204 8.45 11.65 -4.42
N ASP A 205 7.31 12.35 -4.31
CA ASP A 205 7.05 13.58 -5.05
C ASP A 205 7.85 14.78 -4.52
N GLU A 206 8.09 14.84 -3.20
CA GLU A 206 8.85 15.92 -2.55
C GLU A 206 10.36 15.69 -2.52
N ALA A 207 10.82 14.44 -2.69
CA ALA A 207 12.23 14.10 -2.64
C ALA A 207 13.06 14.85 -3.68
N THR A 208 14.17 15.41 -3.22
CA THR A 208 15.18 16.07 -4.06
C THR A 208 16.32 15.13 -4.45
N SER A 209 16.43 14.00 -3.74
CA SER A 209 17.46 12.99 -3.94
C SER A 209 16.94 11.58 -3.63
N ASP A 210 17.67 10.56 -4.08
CA ASP A 210 17.38 9.16 -3.70
C ASP A 210 17.63 8.92 -2.21
N GLU A 211 18.51 9.70 -1.60
CA GLU A 211 18.83 9.64 -0.17
C GLU A 211 17.62 10.03 0.68
N ASP A 212 16.87 11.07 0.28
CA ASP A 212 15.65 11.51 0.97
C ASP A 212 14.61 10.37 1.07
N ILE A 213 14.46 9.58 -0.02
CA ILE A 213 13.57 8.42 -0.06
C ILE A 213 14.11 7.30 0.84
N MET A 214 15.41 7.00 0.74
CA MET A 214 16.03 5.93 1.55
C MET A 214 15.95 6.23 3.05
N ASP A 215 16.16 7.49 3.46
CA ASP A 215 16.08 7.92 4.86
C ASP A 215 14.66 7.75 5.42
N TYR A 216 13.63 8.08 4.64
CA TYR A 216 12.25 7.80 5.04
C TYR A 216 12.03 6.32 5.35
N PHE A 217 12.47 5.43 4.47
CA PHE A 217 12.31 3.98 4.69
C PHE A 217 13.18 3.46 5.83
N LYS A 218 14.34 4.07 6.08
CA LYS A 218 15.20 3.72 7.21
C LYS A 218 14.56 4.07 8.55
N ASP A 219 13.99 5.26 8.66
CA ASP A 219 13.33 5.73 9.88
C ASP A 219 11.99 5.01 10.15
N ASN A 220 11.38 4.46 9.10
CA ASN A 220 10.08 3.79 9.16
C ASN A 220 10.15 2.27 8.90
N SER A 221 11.35 1.66 8.91
CA SER A 221 11.49 0.22 8.60
C SER A 221 10.78 -0.70 9.61
N PHE A 222 10.44 -0.17 10.79
CA PHE A 222 9.69 -0.87 11.85
C PHE A 222 8.15 -0.79 11.71
N LEU A 223 7.64 -0.02 10.74
CA LEU A 223 6.19 0.27 10.61
C LEU A 223 5.54 -0.39 9.40
N LEU A 224 6.30 -1.05 8.54
CA LEU A 224 5.84 -1.78 7.33
C LEU A 224 6.07 -3.29 7.49
#